data_AF-A0A0C1KY06-F1
#
_entry.id   AF-A0A0C1KY06-F1
#
_cell.length_a   1.000
_cell.length_b   1.000
_cell.length_c   1.000
_cell.angle_alpha   90.00
_cell.angle_beta   90.00
_cell.angle_gamma   90.00
#
_symmetry.space_group_name_H-M   'P 1'
#
loop_
_entity.id
_entity.type
_entity.pdbx_description
1 polymer ?
#
loop_
_entity_poly.entity_id
_entity_poly.type
_entity_poly.pdbx_seq_one_letter_code
_entity_poly.pdbx_strand_id
1 'polypeptide(L)'
;MNLLKRYLGILWVALAPFSMYYLIRTALAEIAAKPVIDTKIQWGVFVIVFFPIAIGLIIFGFYALKGEYDHLPESSEEIED
;
A
#
# COMPACT_ATOMS: atom_id res chain seq x y z
N MET A 1 7.78 -9.04 21.79
CA MET A 1 7.70 -7.61 21.38
C MET A 1 8.62 -7.37 20.20
N ASN A 2 8.11 -7.49 18.97
CA ASN A 2 8.93 -7.20 17.80
C ASN A 2 8.74 -5.75 17.39
N LEU A 3 9.49 -4.84 18.04
CA LEU A 3 9.62 -3.43 17.65
C LEU A 3 9.80 -3.27 16.12
N LEU A 4 10.52 -4.21 15.50
CA LEU A 4 10.69 -4.30 14.06
C LEU A 4 9.35 -4.36 13.29
N LYS A 5 8.42 -5.24 13.70
CA LYS A 5 7.11 -5.38 13.04
C LYS A 5 6.30 -4.08 13.13
N ARG A 6 6.40 -3.37 14.26
CA ARG A 6 5.71 -2.09 14.48
C ARG A 6 6.31 -0.96 13.63
N TYR A 7 7.64 -0.89 13.50
CA TYR A 7 8.31 0.06 12.61
C TYR A 7 7.98 -0.21 11.14
N LEU A 8 7.91 -1.47 10.73
CA LEU A 8 7.46 -1.84 9.39
C LEU A 8 6.01 -1.39 9.16
N GLY A 9 5.13 -1.51 10.16
CA GLY A 9 3.77 -0.98 10.08
C GLY A 9 3.72 0.52 9.74
N ILE A 10 4.52 1.33 10.43
CA ILE A 10 4.65 2.78 10.15
C ILE A 10 5.14 3.02 8.73
N LEU A 11 6.15 2.25 8.29
CA LEU A 11 6.71 2.35 6.95
C LEU A 11 5.61 2.11 5.89
N TRP A 12 4.79 1.07 6.04
CA TRP A 12 3.73 0.76 5.08
C TRP A 12 2.62 1.82 5.06
N VAL A 13 2.22 2.33 6.23
CA VAL A 13 1.23 3.43 6.32
C VAL A 13 1.75 4.70 5.66
N ALA A 14 3.03 5.02 5.77
CA ALA A 14 3.61 6.21 5.14
C ALA A 14 3.88 6.03 3.63
N LEU A 15 4.31 4.84 3.22
CA LEU A 15 4.68 4.54 1.84
C LEU A 15 3.47 4.50 0.90
N ALA A 16 2.30 4.12 1.39
CA ALA A 16 1.07 4.11 0.61
C ALA A 16 0.61 5.50 0.12
N PRO A 17 0.39 6.53 0.98
CA PRO A 17 0.03 7.86 0.53
C PRO A 17 1.18 8.54 -0.24
N PHE A 18 2.43 8.27 0.13
CA PHE A 18 3.59 8.81 -0.60
C PHE A 18 3.65 8.29 -2.03
N SER A 19 3.57 6.96 -2.23
CA SER A 19 3.57 6.37 -3.57
C SER A 19 2.37 6.82 -4.41
N MET A 20 1.18 6.92 -3.81
CA MET A 20 -0.01 7.43 -4.48
C MET A 20 0.14 8.89 -4.93
N TYR A 21 0.72 9.75 -4.09
CA TYR A 21 0.99 11.13 -4.44
C TYR A 21 1.91 11.25 -5.68
N TYR A 22 3.03 10.52 -5.70
CA TYR A 22 3.93 10.54 -6.85
C TYR A 22 3.29 9.92 -8.10
N LEU A 23 2.49 8.87 -7.95
CA LEU A 23 1.79 8.24 -9.06
C LEU A 23 0.82 9.23 -9.72
N ILE A 24 -0.04 9.89 -8.92
CA ILE A 24 -1.02 10.87 -9.44
C ILE A 24 -0.29 12.07 -10.05
N ARG A 25 0.75 12.58 -9.39
CA ARG A 25 1.53 13.71 -9.91
C ARG A 25 2.16 13.38 -11.26
N THR A 26 2.73 12.19 -11.40
CA THR A 26 3.36 11.72 -12.66
C THR A 26 2.30 11.48 -13.73
N ALA A 27 1.16 10.88 -13.38
CA ALA A 27 0.03 10.69 -14.27
C ALA A 27 -0.44 12.01 -14.89
N LEU A 28 -0.63 13.04 -14.06
CA LEU A 28 -1.05 14.36 -14.52
C LEU A 28 0.01 15.01 -15.43
N ALA A 29 1.29 14.90 -15.08
CA ALA A 29 2.38 15.45 -15.89
C ALA A 29 2.48 14.79 -17.28
N GLU A 30 2.37 13.46 -17.33
CA GLU A 30 2.46 12.71 -18.59
C GLU A 30 1.21 12.89 -19.47
N ILE A 31 0.02 12.94 -18.87
CA ILE A 31 -1.22 13.25 -19.61
C ILE A 31 -1.16 14.68 -20.18
N ALA A 32 -0.60 15.64 -19.45
CA ALA A 32 -0.43 17.01 -19.93
C ALA A 32 0.62 17.09 -21.05
N ALA A 33 1.71 16.32 -20.95
CA ALA A 33 2.76 16.29 -21.96
C ALA A 33 2.30 15.60 -23.27
N LYS A 34 1.48 14.56 -23.18
CA LYS A 34 0.94 13.80 -24.33
C LYS A 34 -0.54 13.50 -24.13
N PRO A 35 -1.45 14.43 -24.48
CA PRO A 35 -2.88 14.31 -24.18
C PRO A 35 -3.66 13.37 -25.12
N VAL A 36 -3.01 12.32 -25.61
CA VAL A 36 -3.63 11.27 -26.45
C VAL A 36 -4.41 10.28 -25.58
N ILE A 37 -5.36 9.57 -26.19
CA ILE A 37 -6.25 8.63 -25.49
C ILE A 37 -5.43 7.51 -24.82
N ASP A 38 -4.43 6.97 -25.50
CA ASP A 38 -3.61 5.88 -24.99
C ASP A 38 -2.90 6.25 -23.67
N THR A 39 -2.34 7.47 -23.59
CA THR A 39 -1.67 7.98 -22.39
C THR A 39 -2.67 8.16 -21.23
N LYS A 40 -3.87 8.66 -21.51
CA LYS A 40 -4.93 8.81 -20.49
C LYS A 40 -5.37 7.46 -19.94
N ILE A 41 -5.58 6.48 -20.82
CA ILE A 41 -5.97 5.13 -20.42
C ILE A 41 -4.86 4.47 -19.60
N GLN A 42 -3.61 4.51 -20.08
CA GLN A 42 -2.47 3.92 -19.38
C GLN A 42 -2.34 4.44 -17.95
N TRP A 43 -2.29 5.76 -17.77
CA TRP A 43 -2.14 6.37 -16.45
C TRP A 43 -3.39 6.24 -15.58
N GLY A 44 -4.59 6.27 -16.18
CA GLY A 44 -5.84 6.00 -15.48
C GLY A 44 -5.89 4.59 -14.89
N VAL A 45 -5.48 3.58 -15.67
CA VAL A 45 -5.39 2.18 -15.21
C VAL A 45 -4.40 2.04 -14.07
N PHE A 46 -3.22 2.67 -14.15
CA PHE A 46 -2.25 2.64 -13.05
C PHE A 46 -2.85 3.20 -11.75
N VAL A 47 -3.49 4.37 -11.79
CA VAL A 47 -4.11 4.94 -10.58
C VAL A 47 -5.20 4.01 -10.02
N ILE A 48 -6.06 3.48 -10.88
CA ILE A 48 -7.17 2.59 -10.48
C ILE A 48 -6.66 1.31 -9.82
N VAL A 49 -5.62 0.68 -10.37
CA VAL A 49 -5.07 -0.58 -9.84
C VAL A 49 -4.29 -0.34 -8.55
N PHE A 50 -3.51 0.74 -8.48
CA PHE A 50 -2.71 1.02 -7.29
C PHE A 50 -3.52 1.56 -6.11
N PHE A 51 -4.72 2.11 -6.35
CA PHE A 51 -5.58 2.63 -5.30
C PHE A 51 -6.01 1.58 -4.25
N PRO A 52 -6.62 0.44 -4.61
CA PRO A 52 -6.94 -0.61 -3.64
C PRO A 52 -5.69 -1.21 -2.98
N ILE A 53 -4.56 -1.28 -3.70
CA ILE A 53 -3.29 -1.75 -3.14
C ILE A 53 -2.80 -0.81 -2.03
N ALA A 54 -2.85 0.51 -2.26
CA ALA A 54 -2.48 1.51 -1.26
C ALA A 54 -3.39 1.43 -0.02
N ILE A 55 -4.70 1.21 -0.21
CA ILE A 55 -5.63 0.97 0.91
C ILE A 55 -5.22 -0.28 1.68
N GLY A 56 -4.93 -1.39 0.99
CA GLY A 56 -4.47 -2.62 1.61
C GLY A 56 -3.20 -2.43 2.44
N LEU A 57 -2.22 -1.67 1.94
CA LEU A 57 -0.99 -1.34 2.67
C LEU A 57 -1.24 -0.49 3.92
N ILE A 58 -2.18 0.46 3.85
CA ILE A 58 -2.57 1.26 5.03
C ILE A 58 -3.23 0.38 6.07
N ILE A 59 -4.18 -0.48 5.68
CA ILE A 59 -4.86 -1.41 6.59
C ILE A 59 -3.86 -2.36 7.23
N PHE A 60 -2.97 -2.95 6.43
CA PHE A 60 -1.90 -3.82 6.90
C PHE A 60 -0.99 -3.10 7.92
N GLY A 61 -0.49 -1.92 7.57
CA GLY A 61 0.38 -1.15 8.46
C GLY A 61 -0.32 -0.70 9.74
N PHE A 62 -1.63 -0.40 9.69
CA PHE A 62 -2.45 -0.07 10.85
C PHE A 62 -2.61 -1.25 11.82
N TYR A 63 -2.86 -2.47 11.32
CA TYR A 63 -2.93 -3.66 12.17
C TYR A 63 -1.56 -4.04 12.75
N ALA A 64 -0.48 -3.84 11.99
CA ALA A 64 0.89 -3.98 12.50
C ALA A 64 1.19 -3.00 13.64
N LEU A 65 0.67 -1.78 13.56
CA LEU A 65 0.81 -0.76 14.61
C LEU A 65 0.06 -1.09 15.90
N LYS A 66 -1.08 -1.77 15.77
CA LYS A 66 -1.91 -2.26 16.88
C LYS A 66 -1.32 -3.49 17.58
N GLY A 67 -0.33 -4.15 16.98
CA GLY A 67 0.28 -5.35 17.54
C GLY A 67 -0.46 -6.65 17.18
N GLU A 68 -1.42 -6.61 16.26
CA GLU A 68 -2.16 -7.80 15.81
C GLU A 68 -1.25 -8.85 15.15
N TYR A 69 -0.04 -8.46 14.74
CA TYR A 69 0.97 -9.37 14.18
C TYR A 69 2.10 -9.70 15.16
N ASP A 70 1.99 -9.35 16.44
CA ASP A 70 3.08 -9.56 17.41
C ASP A 70 3.38 -11.05 17.59
N HIS A 71 2.34 -11.87 17.70
CA HIS A 71 2.41 -13.33 17.67
C HIS A 71 1.62 -13.85 16.47
N LEU A 72 2.33 -14.53 15.58
CA LEU A 72 1.73 -15.26 14.47
C LEU A 72 1.94 -16.74 14.80
N PRO A 73 0.95 -17.62 14.56
CA PRO A 73 1.09 -19.03 14.85
C PRO A 73 2.28 -19.59 14.06
N GLU A 74 3.20 -20.25 14.76
CA GLU A 74 4.41 -20.84 14.18
C GLU A 74 4.20 -22.33 13.84
N SER A 75 3.16 -22.93 14.40
CA SER A 75 2.74 -24.32 14.22
C SER A 75 1.24 -24.40 13.95
N SER A 76 0.79 -25.38 13.15
CA SER A 76 -0.63 -25.67 12.96
C SER A 76 -1.32 -26.11 14.26
N GLU A 77 -0.55 -26.66 15.21
CA GLU A 77 -1.04 -27.06 16.54
C GLU A 77 -1.45 -25.84 17.40
N GLU A 78 -0.99 -24.63 17.06
CA GLU A 78 -1.37 -23.38 17.76
C GLU A 78 -2.70 -22.78 17.24
N ILE A 79 -3.30 -23.40 16.22
CA ILE A 79 -4.53 -22.96 15.54
C ILE A 79 -5.68 -23.96 15.80
N GLU A 80 -5.40 -25.12 16.41
CA GLU A 80 -6.41 -26.12 16.79
C GLU A 80 -7.03 -25.75 18.15
N ASP A 81 -8.37 -25.63 18.18
CA ASP A 81 -9.19 -25.61 19.40
C ASP A 81 -9.25 -27.01 20.05
#